data_AF-A0A1B9AK46-F1
#
_entry.id   AF-A0A1B9AK46-F1
#
_cell.length_a   1.000
_cell.length_b   1.000
_cell.length_c   1.000
_cell.angle_alpha   90.00
_cell.angle_beta   90.00
_cell.angle_gamma   90.00
#
_symmetry.space_group_name_H-M   'P 1'
#
loop_
_entity.id
_entity.type
_entity.pdbx_description
1 polymer ?
#
loop_
_entity_poly.entity_id
_entity_poly.type
_entity_poly.pdbx_seq_one_letter_code
_entity_poly.pdbx_strand_id
1 'polypeptide(L)'
;MMNQETFGEERNNGKSAEVLRYEKEVALGLWVQVVGQLIELKGLSGLLQLEKDVNLTGEQQILTGVSIRTIGQLLEAISVTKQIYETDILRLLQEQKIAIAGDILAAIGSALEAGGGLQVLNEESSGTTRIVP
;
A
#
# COMPACT_ATOMS: atom_id res chain seq x y z
N MET A 1 38.99 -13.86 -28.50
CA MET A 1 37.92 -12.89 -28.76
C MET A 1 36.62 -13.55 -28.31
N MET A 2 36.05 -13.07 -27.22
CA MET A 2 34.90 -13.68 -26.56
C MET A 2 33.63 -13.18 -27.29
N ASN A 3 32.88 -14.09 -27.90
CA ASN A 3 31.68 -13.77 -28.69
C ASN A 3 30.65 -13.04 -27.82
N GLN A 4 30.44 -11.76 -28.10
CA GLN A 4 29.40 -10.91 -27.49
C GLN A 4 27.98 -11.26 -27.97
N GLU A 5 27.80 -12.27 -28.83
CA GLU A 5 26.51 -12.62 -29.41
C GLU A 5 25.66 -13.56 -28.51
N THR A 6 26.25 -14.16 -27.48
CA THR A 6 25.52 -15.10 -26.59
C THR A 6 24.69 -14.44 -25.50
N PHE A 7 24.78 -13.12 -25.31
CA PHE A 7 23.99 -12.40 -24.30
C PHE A 7 22.65 -11.84 -24.84
N GLY A 8 22.43 -11.94 -26.16
CA GLY A 8 21.27 -11.36 -26.84
C GLY A 8 20.09 -12.32 -27.08
N GLU A 9 20.32 -13.64 -27.07
CA GLU A 9 19.32 -14.62 -27.52
C GLU A 9 18.52 -15.31 -26.39
N GLU A 10 18.85 -15.14 -25.11
CA GLU A 10 18.11 -15.78 -24.00
C GLU A 10 16.94 -14.94 -23.42
N ARG A 11 16.58 -13.80 -24.02
CA ARG A 11 15.37 -13.06 -23.61
C ARG A 11 14.13 -13.37 -24.45
N ASN A 12 14.15 -14.49 -25.17
CA ASN A 12 12.99 -14.96 -25.93
C ASN A 12 12.61 -16.38 -25.50
N ASN A 13 12.15 -16.55 -24.26
CA ASN A 13 11.20 -17.60 -23.91
C ASN A 13 10.46 -17.25 -22.61
N GLY A 14 9.16 -17.55 -22.60
CA GLY A 14 8.16 -17.07 -21.66
C GLY A 14 8.53 -17.23 -20.18
N LYS A 15 8.17 -16.21 -19.40
CA LYS A 15 8.04 -16.28 -17.94
C LYS A 15 7.44 -17.64 -17.57
N SER A 16 8.12 -18.41 -16.72
CA SER A 16 7.68 -19.77 -16.43
C SER A 16 6.27 -19.74 -15.85
N ALA A 17 5.46 -20.78 -16.14
CA ALA A 17 4.10 -20.87 -15.62
C ALA A 17 4.04 -20.76 -14.09
N GLU A 18 5.10 -21.22 -13.41
CA GLU A 18 5.23 -21.12 -11.96
C GLU A 18 5.51 -19.69 -11.49
N VAL A 19 6.41 -18.94 -12.14
CA VAL A 19 6.66 -17.52 -11.82
C VAL A 19 5.37 -16.72 -12.03
N LEU A 20 4.69 -16.92 -13.16
CA LEU A 20 3.43 -16.24 -13.46
C LEU A 20 2.34 -16.57 -12.43
N ARG A 21 2.30 -17.81 -11.91
CA ARG A 21 1.38 -18.19 -10.84
C ARG A 21 1.65 -17.38 -9.58
N TYR A 22 2.90 -17.33 -9.11
CA TYR A 22 3.25 -16.61 -7.89
C TYR A 22 3.04 -15.10 -8.01
N GLU A 23 3.31 -14.49 -9.15
CA GLU A 23 3.03 -13.07 -9.33
C GLU A 23 1.53 -12.75 -9.27
N LYS A 24 0.68 -13.62 -9.81
CA LYS A 24 -0.77 -13.50 -9.67
C LYS A 24 -1.22 -13.65 -8.22
N GLU A 25 -0.59 -14.55 -7.46
CA GLU A 25 -0.83 -14.69 -6.02
C GLU A 25 -0.42 -13.42 -5.26
N VAL A 26 0.73 -12.81 -5.59
CA VAL A 26 1.15 -11.53 -5.03
C VAL A 26 0.13 -10.43 -5.35
N ALA A 27 -0.25 -10.27 -6.61
CA ALA A 27 -1.25 -9.27 -7.00
C ALA A 27 -2.59 -9.48 -6.29
N LEU A 28 -3.03 -10.73 -6.13
CA LEU A 28 -4.24 -11.05 -5.36
C LEU A 28 -4.09 -10.65 -3.89
N GLY A 29 -2.93 -10.92 -3.28
CA GLY A 29 -2.61 -10.49 -1.92
C GLY A 29 -2.70 -8.98 -1.73
N LEU A 30 -2.16 -8.21 -2.69
CA LEU A 30 -2.25 -6.73 -2.69
C LEU A 30 -3.69 -6.24 -2.77
N TRP A 31 -4.53 -6.86 -3.61
CA TRP A 31 -5.96 -6.53 -3.67
C TRP A 31 -6.71 -6.88 -2.38
N VAL A 32 -6.35 -7.97 -1.72
CA VAL A 32 -6.90 -8.31 -0.39
C VAL A 32 -6.52 -7.24 0.64
N GLN A 33 -5.26 -6.76 0.63
CA GLN A 33 -4.83 -5.65 1.49
C GLN A 33 -5.63 -4.37 1.22
N VAL A 34 -5.82 -4.00 -0.05
CA VAL A 34 -6.66 -2.85 -0.45
C VAL A 34 -8.08 -2.97 0.12
N VAL A 35 -8.71 -4.13 0.04
CA VAL A 35 -10.06 -4.35 0.60
C VAL A 35 -10.05 -4.18 2.12
N GLY A 36 -9.07 -4.77 2.81
CA GLY A 36 -8.91 -4.59 4.26
C GLY A 36 -8.77 -3.12 4.65
N GLN A 37 -7.97 -2.37 3.89
CA GLN A 37 -7.73 -0.96 4.12
C GLN A 37 -9.00 -0.10 3.91
N LEU A 38 -9.82 -0.41 2.90
CA LEU A 38 -11.08 0.31 2.67
C LEU A 38 -12.09 0.06 3.80
N ILE A 39 -12.11 -1.15 4.37
CA ILE A 39 -12.95 -1.50 5.51
C ILE A 39 -12.50 -0.69 6.74
N GLU A 40 -11.20 -0.67 7.01
CA GLU A 40 -10.61 0.11 8.11
C GLU A 40 -10.90 1.61 7.95
N LEU A 41 -10.63 2.19 6.77
CA LEU A 41 -10.88 3.59 6.47
C LEU A 41 -12.35 3.97 6.72
N LYS A 42 -13.28 3.13 6.29
CA LYS A 42 -14.72 3.32 6.54
C LYS A 42 -15.04 3.24 8.04
N GLY A 43 -14.48 2.26 8.74
CA GLY A 43 -14.66 2.08 10.18
C GLY A 43 -14.18 3.28 10.98
N LEU A 44 -12.94 3.70 10.77
CA LEU A 44 -12.34 4.88 11.42
C LEU A 44 -13.08 6.17 11.09
N SER A 45 -13.49 6.36 9.83
CA SER A 45 -14.31 7.51 9.44
C SER A 45 -15.64 7.54 10.20
N GLY A 46 -16.30 6.39 10.35
CA GLY A 46 -17.55 6.27 11.10
C GLY A 46 -17.37 6.52 12.59
N LEU A 47 -16.28 6.01 13.18
CA LEU A 47 -15.94 6.24 14.59
C LEU A 47 -15.67 7.73 14.84
N LEU A 48 -14.87 8.40 13.99
CA LEU A 48 -14.57 9.82 14.11
C LEU A 48 -15.84 10.70 14.01
N GLN A 49 -16.83 10.31 13.21
CA GLN A 49 -18.10 11.03 13.11
C GLN A 49 -18.99 10.91 14.35
N LEU A 50 -18.86 9.80 15.09
CA LEU A 50 -19.63 9.54 16.30
C LEU A 50 -18.96 10.10 17.56
N GLU A 51 -17.68 10.45 17.46
CA GLU A 51 -16.91 10.98 18.55
C GLU A 51 -17.39 12.39 18.93
N LYS A 52 -17.61 12.61 20.23
CA LYS A 52 -18.21 13.85 20.76
C LYS A 52 -17.19 14.76 21.41
N ASP A 53 -15.97 14.25 21.61
CA ASP A 53 -14.88 15.04 22.12
C ASP A 53 -14.35 16.01 21.05
N VAL A 54 -13.92 17.19 21.50
CA VAL A 54 -13.41 18.27 20.64
C VAL A 54 -11.90 18.17 20.41
N ASN A 55 -11.17 17.38 21.20
CA ASN A 55 -9.71 17.24 21.09
C ASN A 55 -9.30 16.03 20.24
N LEU A 56 -9.71 15.95 18.97
CA LEU A 56 -9.55 14.78 18.09
C LEU A 56 -8.24 14.74 17.30
N THR A 57 -7.16 15.25 17.88
CA THR A 57 -5.91 15.45 17.14
C THR A 57 -5.26 14.13 16.74
N GLY A 58 -5.22 13.14 17.64
CA GLY A 58 -4.68 11.82 17.33
C GLY A 58 -5.52 11.05 16.31
N GLU A 59 -6.84 11.01 16.46
CA GLU A 59 -7.74 10.24 15.59
C GLU A 59 -7.83 10.82 14.18
N GLN A 60 -7.78 12.15 14.04
CA GLN A 60 -7.68 12.80 12.73
C GLN A 60 -6.35 12.45 12.04
N GLN A 61 -5.26 12.36 12.81
CA GLN A 61 -3.97 11.95 12.28
C GLN A 61 -3.97 10.48 11.85
N ILE A 62 -4.58 9.58 12.64
CA ILE A 62 -4.80 8.17 12.26
C ILE A 62 -5.56 8.09 10.93
N LEU A 63 -6.70 8.77 10.82
CA LEU A 63 -7.52 8.74 9.61
C LEU A 63 -6.76 9.28 8.38
N THR A 64 -5.94 10.31 8.58
CA THR A 64 -5.06 10.85 7.53
C THR A 64 -4.01 9.83 7.10
N GLY A 65 -3.35 9.17 8.04
CA GLY A 65 -2.37 8.12 7.78
C GLY A 65 -2.96 6.95 6.99
N VAL A 66 -4.10 6.42 7.45
CA VAL A 66 -4.87 5.35 6.79
C VAL A 66 -5.29 5.75 5.37
N SER A 67 -5.70 7.01 5.17
CA SER A 67 -6.09 7.51 3.83
C SER A 67 -4.90 7.54 2.86
N ILE A 68 -3.75 8.04 3.30
CA ILE A 68 -2.51 8.05 2.51
C ILE A 68 -2.05 6.61 2.23
N ARG A 69 -2.15 5.73 3.23
CA ARG A 69 -1.82 4.30 3.09
C ARG A 69 -2.67 3.62 2.04
N THR A 70 -3.97 3.89 2.05
CA THR A 70 -4.94 3.38 1.05
C THR A 70 -4.56 3.80 -0.36
N ILE A 71 -4.18 5.07 -0.56
CA ILE A 71 -3.76 5.56 -1.88
C ILE A 71 -2.50 4.82 -2.35
N GLY A 72 -1.52 4.66 -1.46
CA GLY A 72 -0.29 3.93 -1.76
C GLY A 72 -0.54 2.49 -2.20
N GLN A 73 -1.32 1.73 -1.42
CA GLN A 73 -1.67 0.34 -1.71
C GLN A 73 -2.49 0.18 -3.00
N LEU A 74 -3.38 1.13 -3.31
CA LEU A 74 -4.11 1.14 -4.58
C LEU A 74 -3.18 1.29 -5.78
N LEU A 75 -2.21 2.22 -5.69
CA LEU A 75 -1.21 2.41 -6.75
C LEU A 75 -0.36 1.15 -6.94
N GLU A 76 0.12 0.56 -5.85
CA GLU A 76 0.88 -0.68 -5.87
C GLU A 76 0.09 -1.83 -6.52
N ALA A 77 -1.13 -2.11 -6.03
CA ALA A 77 -1.96 -3.21 -6.54
C ALA A 77 -2.27 -3.06 -8.04
N ILE A 78 -2.60 -1.85 -8.49
CA ILE A 78 -2.86 -1.56 -9.91
C ILE A 78 -1.59 -1.76 -10.74
N SER A 79 -0.47 -1.21 -10.31
CA SER A 79 0.78 -1.27 -11.08
C SER A 79 1.38 -2.68 -11.12
N VAL A 80 1.34 -3.44 -10.02
CA VAL A 80 1.76 -4.84 -10.01
C VAL A 80 0.85 -5.68 -10.92
N THR A 81 -0.46 -5.43 -10.93
CA THR A 81 -1.38 -6.10 -11.86
C THR A 81 -0.99 -5.82 -13.31
N LYS A 82 -0.64 -4.58 -13.66
CA LYS A 82 -0.19 -4.24 -15.02
C LYS A 82 1.15 -4.87 -15.40
N GLN A 83 2.11 -4.94 -14.46
CA GLN A 83 3.41 -5.58 -14.70
C GLN A 83 3.28 -7.06 -15.10
N ILE A 84 2.27 -7.78 -14.60
CA ILE A 84 2.04 -9.21 -14.92
C ILE A 84 1.74 -9.41 -16.41
N TYR A 85 1.08 -8.45 -17.06
CA TYR A 85 0.65 -8.55 -18.45
C TYR A 85 1.50 -7.74 -19.42
N GLU A 86 2.52 -7.03 -18.92
CA GLU A 86 3.35 -6.16 -19.74
C GLU A 86 4.54 -6.91 -20.34
N THR A 87 4.77 -6.69 -21.63
CA THR A 87 5.88 -7.27 -22.39
C THR A 87 6.90 -6.22 -22.82
N ASP A 88 6.51 -4.95 -22.84
CA ASP A 88 7.39 -3.83 -23.13
C ASP A 88 8.23 -3.45 -21.89
N ILE A 89 9.56 -3.48 -22.04
CA ILE A 89 10.49 -3.23 -20.93
C ILE A 89 10.40 -1.80 -20.37
N LEU A 90 10.12 -0.80 -21.22
CA LEU A 90 10.03 0.60 -20.77
C LEU A 90 8.76 0.80 -19.94
N ARG A 91 7.65 0.19 -20.38
CA ARG A 91 6.39 0.19 -19.61
C ARG A 91 6.51 -0.61 -18.32
N LEU A 92 7.20 -1.75 -18.34
CA LEU A 92 7.47 -2.55 -17.14
C LEU A 92 8.22 -1.70 -16.08
N LEU A 93 9.29 -1.02 -16.49
CA LEU A 93 10.07 -0.14 -15.59
C LEU A 93 9.23 1.05 -15.10
N GLN A 94 8.32 1.57 -15.91
CA GLN A 94 7.42 2.64 -15.49
C GLN A 94 6.44 2.17 -14.41
N GLU A 95 5.80 1.01 -14.60
CA GLU A 95 4.87 0.47 -13.62
C GLU A 95 5.58 0.04 -12.32
N GLN A 96 6.84 -0.43 -12.39
CA GLN A 96 7.67 -0.65 -11.19
C GLN A 96 7.90 0.63 -10.39
N LYS A 97 8.20 1.75 -11.06
CA LYS A 97 8.37 3.05 -10.38
C LYS A 97 7.09 3.52 -9.70
N ILE A 98 5.92 3.26 -10.32
CA ILE A 98 4.63 3.61 -9.73
C ILE A 98 4.36 2.72 -8.51
N ALA A 99 4.63 1.42 -8.59
CA ALA A 99 4.49 0.51 -7.45
C ALA A 99 5.37 0.96 -6.27
N ILE A 100 6.65 1.27 -6.52
CA ILE A 100 7.57 1.79 -5.49
C ILE A 100 7.08 3.12 -4.89
N ALA A 101 6.52 4.01 -5.72
CA ALA A 101 5.93 5.25 -5.21
C ALA A 101 4.69 4.96 -4.34
N GLY A 102 3.90 3.96 -4.71
CA GLY A 102 2.81 3.41 -3.90
C GLY A 102 3.29 2.92 -2.54
N ASP A 103 4.35 2.10 -2.50
CA ASP A 103 4.96 1.59 -1.26
C ASP A 103 5.45 2.72 -0.34
N ILE A 104 6.09 3.74 -0.92
CA ILE A 104 6.58 4.91 -0.17
C ILE A 104 5.40 5.65 0.47
N LEU A 105 4.31 5.88 -0.28
CA LEU A 105 3.10 6.48 0.27
C LEU A 105 2.49 5.60 1.37
N ALA A 106 2.43 4.28 1.17
CA ALA A 106 1.94 3.34 2.16
C ALA A 106 2.74 3.38 3.47
N ALA A 107 4.07 3.44 3.36
CA ALA A 107 4.97 3.58 4.50
C ALA A 107 4.78 4.92 5.24
N ILE A 108 4.67 6.03 4.51
CA ILE A 108 4.40 7.36 5.09
C ILE A 108 3.04 7.36 5.82
N GLY A 109 2.01 6.82 5.19
CA GLY A 109 0.68 6.69 5.80
C GLY A 109 0.72 5.89 7.11
N SER A 110 1.43 4.75 7.10
CA SER A 110 1.60 3.91 8.29
C SER A 110 2.37 4.62 9.41
N ALA A 111 3.38 5.43 9.07
CA ALA A 111 4.12 6.21 10.05
C ALA A 111 3.26 7.33 10.68
N LEU A 112 2.43 8.00 9.87
CA LEU A 112 1.49 9.00 10.36
C LEU A 112 0.44 8.38 11.28
N GLU A 113 -0.11 7.23 10.90
CA GLU A 113 -1.07 6.44 11.68
C GLU A 113 -0.49 6.05 13.04
N ALA A 114 0.71 5.47 13.07
CA ALA A 114 1.40 5.13 14.31
C ALA A 114 1.64 6.37 15.19
N GLY A 115 2.02 7.51 14.59
CA GLY A 115 2.15 8.78 15.29
C GLY A 115 0.83 9.26 15.90
N GLY A 116 -0.28 9.12 15.16
CA GLY A 116 -1.62 9.41 15.67
C GLY A 116 -2.02 8.50 16.83
N GLY A 117 -1.72 7.20 16.73
CA GLY A 117 -1.94 6.24 17.83
C GLY A 117 -1.16 6.58 19.10
N LEU A 118 0.10 7.03 18.98
CA LEU A 118 0.87 7.54 20.12
C LEU A 118 0.23 8.78 20.75
N GLN A 119 -0.35 9.65 19.91
CA GLN A 119 -1.03 10.84 20.39
C GLN A 119 -2.33 10.47 21.13
N VAL A 120 -3.15 9.58 20.57
CA VAL A 120 -4.34 9.04 21.26
C VAL A 120 -3.96 8.47 22.62
N LEU A 121 -2.92 7.64 22.71
CA LEU A 121 -2.46 7.08 23.98
C LEU A 121 -2.10 8.14 25.03
N ASN A 122 -1.46 9.24 24.60
CA ASN A 122 -1.13 10.36 25.48
C ASN A 122 -2.37 11.14 25.93
N GLU A 123 -3.33 11.35 25.02
CA GLU A 123 -4.61 11.99 25.31
C GLU A 123 -5.41 11.15 26.34
N GLU A 124 -5.50 9.83 26.14
CA GLU A 124 -6.22 8.91 27.03
C GLU A 124 -5.61 8.79 28.43
N SER A 125 -4.28 8.85 28.53
CA SER A 125 -3.57 8.88 29.82
C SER A 125 -3.99 10.07 30.72
N SER A 126 -4.67 11.07 30.14
CA SER A 126 -5.20 12.25 30.83
C SER A 126 -6.69 12.14 31.21
N GLY A 127 -7.33 10.99 30.99
CA GLY A 127 -8.69 10.68 31.50
C GLY A 127 -9.80 10.55 30.46
N THR A 128 -9.48 10.49 29.17
CA THR A 128 -10.44 10.22 28.08
C THR A 128 -10.32 8.77 27.61
N THR A 129 -11.41 8.15 27.17
CA THR A 129 -11.41 6.82 26.52
C THR A 129 -11.93 7.02 25.12
N ARG A 130 -11.16 6.63 24.10
CA ARG A 130 -11.52 6.88 22.71
C ARG A 130 -11.18 5.70 21.80
N ILE A 131 -11.40 5.94 20.51
CA ILE A 131 -11.49 4.98 19.41
C ILE A 131 -10.34 3.97 19.41
N VAL A 132 -10.63 2.74 18.99
CA VAL A 132 -9.62 1.69 18.76
C VAL A 132 -8.49 2.26 17.89
N PRO A 133 -7.24 2.33 18.41
CA PRO A 133 -6.10 2.84 17.68
C PRO A 133 -5.73 1.94 16.51
#